data_AF-A0A9E4EWB3-F1
#
_entry.id   AF-A0A9E4EWB3-F1
#
_cell.length_a   1.000
_cell.length_b   1.000
_cell.length_c   1.000
_cell.angle_alpha   90.00
_cell.angle_beta   90.00
_cell.angle_gamma   90.00
#
_symmetry.space_group_name_H-M   'P 1'
#
loop_
_entity.id
_entity.type
_entity.pdbx_description
1 polymer ?
#
loop_
_entity_poly.entity_id
_entity_poly.type
_entity_poly.pdbx_seq_one_letter_code
_entity_poly.pdbx_strand_id
1 'polypeptide(L)'
;MPGSHKAHFDRPRGMFYLGAEDDENRDYVADTVPPGVHNVCARAGDVFIMPEHLMHGALTWKPRDRDRRFLILRYNVQHMLTGQRRPFPDAIRQRLDPETIDLLELAPYYEYKDIVKQRENID
;
A
#
# COMPACT_ATOMS: atom_id res chain seq x y z
N MET A 1 -2.44 4.01 -12.03
CA MET A 1 -2.00 4.24 -13.42
C MET A 1 -1.00 3.15 -13.80
N PRO A 2 -1.41 2.12 -14.56
CA PRO A 2 -0.51 1.03 -14.93
C PRO A 2 0.78 1.55 -15.58
N GLY A 3 1.93 0.98 -15.22
CA GLY A 3 3.24 1.36 -15.77
C GLY A 3 3.87 2.64 -15.20
N SER A 4 3.15 3.43 -14.38
CA SER A 4 3.69 4.70 -13.87
C SER A 4 4.92 4.57 -12.97
N HIS A 5 5.18 3.38 -12.41
CA HIS A 5 6.39 3.07 -11.64
C HIS A 5 7.67 3.13 -12.49
N LYS A 6 7.54 3.23 -13.82
CA LYS A 6 8.64 3.43 -14.76
C LYS A 6 8.79 4.89 -15.22
N ALA A 7 7.94 5.79 -14.75
CA ALA A 7 8.00 7.19 -15.13
C ALA A 7 9.24 7.84 -14.53
N HIS A 8 9.96 8.60 -15.34
CA HIS A 8 11.12 9.41 -14.92
C HIS A 8 10.97 10.83 -15.47
N PHE A 9 9.89 11.49 -15.04
CA PHE A 9 9.59 12.88 -15.36
C PHE A 9 8.82 13.52 -14.21
N ASP A 10 8.99 14.83 -14.06
CA ASP A 10 8.21 15.59 -13.09
C ASP A 10 6.74 15.58 -13.46
N ARG A 11 5.89 15.19 -12.50
CA ARG A 11 4.45 15.12 -12.72
C ARG A 11 3.89 16.52 -12.95
N PRO A 12 3.22 16.79 -14.08
CA PRO A 12 2.50 18.05 -14.27
C PRO A 12 1.43 18.22 -13.18
N ARG A 13 1.37 19.42 -12.60
CA ARG A 13 0.42 19.77 -11.54
C ARG A 13 -1.04 19.46 -11.92
N GLY A 14 -1.47 19.90 -13.10
CA GLY A 14 -2.82 19.62 -13.61
C GLY A 14 -3.04 18.26 -14.27
N MET A 15 -2.15 17.27 -14.07
CA MET A 15 -2.18 16.01 -14.85
C MET A 15 -3.49 15.21 -14.69
N PHE A 16 -4.05 15.16 -13.47
CA PHE A 16 -5.25 14.36 -13.19
C PHE A 16 -6.50 15.23 -13.06
N TYR A 17 -6.38 16.31 -12.31
CA TYR A 17 -7.50 17.12 -11.88
C TYR A 17 -7.05 18.58 -11.83
N LEU A 18 -7.54 19.38 -12.77
CA LEU A 18 -7.22 20.80 -12.80
C LEU A 18 -7.87 21.48 -11.58
N GLY A 19 -7.08 22.22 -10.79
CA GLY A 19 -7.57 22.93 -9.60
C GLY A 19 -7.73 22.08 -8.34
N ALA A 20 -7.36 20.79 -8.35
CA ALA A 20 -7.31 19.94 -7.15
C ALA A 20 -6.09 20.20 -6.25
N GLU A 21 -5.15 21.00 -6.72
CA GLU A 21 -3.90 21.32 -6.00
C GLU A 21 -3.98 22.64 -5.23
N ASP A 22 -5.11 23.33 -5.28
CA ASP A 22 -5.32 24.53 -4.48
C ASP A 22 -5.76 24.12 -3.07
N ASP A 23 -4.93 24.39 -2.05
CA ASP A 23 -5.25 24.10 -0.64
C ASP A 23 -6.54 24.84 -0.18
N GLU A 24 -6.99 25.84 -0.94
CA GLU A 24 -8.27 26.53 -0.78
C GLU A 24 -9.47 25.73 -1.31
N ASN A 25 -9.26 24.77 -2.21
CA ASN A 25 -10.30 23.96 -2.86
C ASN A 25 -10.50 22.60 -2.17
N ARG A 26 -10.71 22.63 -0.85
CA ARG A 26 -10.92 21.43 -0.01
C ARG A 26 -12.15 20.61 -0.38
N ASP A 27 -13.06 21.20 -1.15
CA ASP A 27 -14.29 20.57 -1.63
C ASP A 27 -14.12 19.92 -3.02
N TYR A 28 -12.88 19.79 -3.54
CA TYR A 28 -12.64 19.16 -4.83
C TYR A 28 -13.14 17.71 -4.87
N VAL A 29 -14.11 17.45 -5.75
CA VAL A 29 -14.69 16.13 -5.95
C VAL A 29 -14.01 15.43 -7.12
N ALA A 30 -13.08 14.52 -6.81
CA ALA A 30 -12.46 13.60 -7.78
C ALA A 30 -13.43 12.46 -8.12
N ASP A 31 -14.42 12.72 -8.98
CA ASP A 31 -15.46 11.74 -9.32
C ASP A 31 -15.41 11.16 -10.73
N THR A 32 -14.45 11.60 -11.53
CA THR A 32 -14.17 11.08 -12.86
C THR A 32 -12.83 10.38 -12.86
N VAL A 33 -12.72 9.29 -13.62
CA VAL A 33 -11.45 8.59 -13.78
C VAL A 33 -10.62 9.34 -14.84
N PRO A 34 -9.43 9.86 -14.51
CA PRO A 34 -8.61 10.57 -15.49
C PRO A 34 -8.18 9.63 -16.65
N PRO A 35 -7.93 10.17 -17.86
CA PRO A 35 -7.41 9.39 -18.97
C PRO A 35 -6.13 8.63 -18.59
N GLY A 36 -6.03 7.37 -19.00
CA GLY A 36 -4.88 6.49 -18.69
C GLY A 36 -4.86 5.94 -17.26
N VAL A 37 -5.80 6.33 -16.40
CA VAL A 37 -6.01 5.72 -15.08
C VAL A 37 -7.01 4.58 -15.20
N HIS A 38 -6.66 3.41 -14.65
CA HIS A 38 -7.58 2.30 -14.53
C HIS A 38 -8.22 2.31 -13.14
N ASN A 39 -9.55 2.31 -13.07
CA ASN A 39 -10.29 2.20 -11.82
C ASN A 39 -10.55 0.73 -11.48
N VAL A 40 -9.98 0.27 -10.37
CA VAL A 40 -10.11 -1.12 -9.90
C VAL A 40 -11.40 -1.25 -9.09
N CYS A 41 -12.41 -1.92 -9.65
CA CYS A 41 -13.68 -2.20 -9.00
C CYS A 41 -13.66 -3.55 -8.29
N ALA A 42 -12.91 -3.64 -7.19
CA ALA A 42 -12.75 -4.85 -6.39
C ALA A 42 -14.03 -5.25 -5.63
N ARG A 43 -14.26 -6.57 -5.50
CA ARG A 43 -15.25 -7.18 -4.61
C ARG A 43 -14.62 -7.55 -3.26
N ALA A 44 -15.45 -7.87 -2.28
CA ALA A 44 -14.96 -8.37 -0.99
C ALA A 44 -14.17 -9.67 -1.19
N GLY A 45 -12.94 -9.70 -0.71
CA GLY A 45 -12.00 -10.82 -0.89
C GLY A 45 -11.03 -10.65 -2.06
N ASP A 46 -11.28 -9.73 -2.99
CA ASP A 46 -10.33 -9.42 -4.05
C ASP A 46 -9.11 -8.70 -3.49
N VAL A 47 -7.94 -8.99 -4.06
CA VAL A 47 -6.66 -8.41 -3.64
C VAL A 47 -6.04 -7.64 -4.80
N PHE A 48 -5.57 -6.42 -4.53
CA PHE A 48 -4.78 -5.64 -5.45
C PHE A 48 -3.36 -5.47 -4.91
N ILE A 49 -2.38 -6.02 -5.63
CA ILE A 49 -0.96 -5.90 -5.29
C ILE A 49 -0.36 -4.84 -6.21
N MET A 50 0.33 -3.87 -5.61
CA MET A 50 1.00 -2.80 -6.36
C MET A 50 2.42 -2.54 -5.84
N PRO A 51 3.37 -2.17 -6.72
CA PRO A 51 4.69 -1.72 -6.29
C PRO A 51 4.59 -0.35 -5.61
N GLU A 52 5.56 -0.05 -4.77
CA GLU A 52 5.63 1.20 -4.00
C GLU A 52 5.50 2.46 -4.88
N HIS A 53 6.19 2.50 -6.02
CA HIS A 53 6.15 3.62 -6.97
C HIS A 53 4.95 3.62 -7.93
N LEU A 54 3.91 2.80 -7.71
CA LEU A 54 2.71 2.91 -8.53
C LEU A 54 1.92 4.16 -8.15
N MET A 55 1.61 4.98 -9.15
CA MET A 55 0.77 6.16 -8.99
C MET A 55 -0.68 5.71 -8.89
N HIS A 56 -1.31 6.09 -7.78
CA HIS A 56 -2.67 5.72 -7.42
C HIS A 56 -3.33 6.85 -6.63
N GLY A 57 -4.65 6.75 -6.49
CA GLY A 57 -5.45 7.70 -5.74
C GLY A 57 -6.83 7.11 -5.50
N ALA A 58 -7.57 7.67 -4.56
CA ALA A 58 -8.91 7.24 -4.25
C ALA A 58 -9.92 8.19 -4.90
N LEU A 59 -10.83 7.65 -5.70
CA LEU A 59 -11.99 8.42 -6.15
C LEU A 59 -12.90 8.73 -4.97
N THR A 60 -13.60 9.86 -5.07
CA THR A 60 -14.61 10.31 -4.09
C THR A 60 -15.69 9.24 -3.96
N TRP A 61 -15.96 8.84 -2.71
CA TRP A 61 -16.97 7.83 -2.44
C TRP A 61 -18.37 8.45 -2.45
N LYS A 62 -19.19 8.09 -3.44
CA LYS A 62 -20.55 8.63 -3.65
C LYS A 62 -21.68 7.94 -2.85
N PRO A 63 -21.64 6.62 -2.59
CA PRO A 63 -22.70 5.96 -1.84
C PRO A 63 -22.95 6.60 -0.47
N ARG A 64 -24.22 6.79 -0.11
CA ARG A 64 -24.66 7.41 1.17
C ARG A 64 -25.15 6.40 2.20
N ASP A 65 -25.38 5.16 1.76
CA ASP A 65 -25.96 4.05 2.52
C ASP A 65 -24.92 3.03 2.98
N ARG A 66 -23.65 3.21 2.59
CA ARG A 66 -22.55 2.30 2.92
C ARG A 66 -21.20 2.99 2.88
N ASP A 67 -20.28 2.49 3.70
CA ASP A 67 -18.88 2.89 3.67
C ASP A 67 -18.07 2.06 2.67
N ARG A 68 -17.00 2.66 2.13
CA ARG A 68 -15.91 1.91 1.48
C ARG A 68 -14.90 1.48 2.55
N ARG A 69 -14.75 0.18 2.75
CA ARG A 69 -13.79 -0.42 3.69
C ARG A 69 -12.74 -1.22 2.92
N PHE A 70 -11.47 -1.07 3.30
CA PHE A 70 -10.35 -1.82 2.75
C PHE A 70 -9.30 -2.06 3.84
N LEU A 71 -8.54 -3.14 3.70
CA LEU A 71 -7.38 -3.46 4.54
C LEU A 71 -6.11 -3.18 3.74
N ILE A 72 -5.26 -2.28 4.22
CA ILE A 72 -3.96 -2.01 3.61
C ILE A 72 -2.90 -2.82 4.35
N LEU A 73 -2.22 -3.71 3.63
CA LEU A 73 -1.04 -4.42 4.12
C LEU A 73 0.18 -3.88 3.37
N ARG A 74 1.18 -3.40 4.10
CA ARG A 74 2.44 -2.89 3.52
C ARG A 74 3.57 -3.84 3.91
N TYR A 75 4.19 -4.43 2.89
CA TYR A 75 5.41 -5.21 3.04
C TYR A 75 6.59 -4.29 2.75
N ASN A 76 7.54 -4.23 3.68
CA ASN A 76 8.79 -3.49 3.49
C ASN A 76 9.96 -4.46 3.46
N VAL A 77 11.11 -3.97 3.02
CA VAL A 77 12.36 -4.71 3.20
C VAL A 77 12.67 -4.85 4.70
N GLN A 78 13.24 -5.99 5.09
CA GLN A 78 13.43 -6.39 6.49
C GLN A 78 14.25 -5.43 7.36
N HIS A 79 15.07 -4.58 6.75
CA HIS A 79 15.93 -3.62 7.44
C HIS A 79 15.32 -2.20 7.48
N MET A 80 14.13 -2.00 6.91
CA MET A 80 13.41 -0.73 6.95
C MET A 80 12.20 -0.82 7.90
N LEU A 81 12.06 0.20 8.73
CA LEU A 81 10.91 0.36 9.59
C LEU A 81 9.95 1.40 9.00
N THR A 82 8.72 0.99 8.69
CA THR A 82 7.61 1.92 8.50
C THR A 82 6.65 1.82 9.68
N GLY A 83 6.43 2.91 10.41
CA GLY A 83 5.57 2.92 11.58
C GLY A 83 6.30 2.49 12.86
N GLN A 84 5.70 1.61 13.64
CA GLN A 84 6.18 1.24 14.98
C GLN A 84 6.97 -0.07 14.96
N ARG A 85 8.11 -0.12 15.67
CA ARG A 85 8.97 -1.31 15.76
C ARG A 85 8.27 -2.52 16.40
N ARG A 86 7.36 -2.28 17.33
CA ARG A 86 6.53 -3.31 17.95
C ARG A 86 5.06 -2.88 17.87
N PRO A 87 4.39 -3.13 16.74
CA PRO A 87 3.03 -2.65 16.53
C PRO A 87 1.98 -3.45 17.32
N PHE A 88 2.34 -4.63 17.84
CA PHE A 88 1.42 -5.52 18.55
C PHE A 88 1.88 -5.79 20.00
N PRO A 89 0.97 -5.76 20.98
CA PRO A 89 1.24 -6.21 22.35
C PRO A 89 1.63 -7.69 22.41
N ASP A 90 2.34 -8.09 23.47
CA ASP A 90 2.82 -9.47 23.66
C ASP A 90 1.68 -10.51 23.66
N ALA A 91 0.52 -10.17 24.22
CA ALA A 91 -0.65 -11.03 24.23
C ALA A 91 -1.18 -11.35 22.81
N ILE A 92 -0.98 -10.45 21.85
CA ILE A 92 -1.31 -10.71 20.44
C ILE A 92 -0.19 -11.52 19.79
N ARG A 93 1.07 -11.15 20.04
CA ARG A 93 2.24 -11.83 19.47
C ARG A 93 2.30 -13.31 19.84
N GLN A 94 1.97 -13.66 21.08
CA GLN A 94 1.93 -15.06 21.56
C GLN A 94 0.90 -15.94 20.83
N ARG A 95 -0.05 -15.33 20.10
CA ARG A 95 -1.08 -16.03 19.34
C ARG A 95 -0.75 -16.15 17.86
N LEU A 96 0.35 -15.56 17.40
CA LEU A 96 0.78 -15.60 16.01
C LEU A 96 1.69 -16.80 15.78
N ASP A 97 1.61 -17.37 14.59
CA ASP A 97 2.52 -18.43 14.18
C ASP A 97 3.98 -17.92 14.11
N PRO A 98 4.98 -18.77 14.37
CA PRO A 98 6.40 -18.38 14.34
C PRO A 98 6.80 -17.67 13.05
N GLU A 99 6.27 -18.12 11.90
CA GLU A 99 6.50 -17.52 10.58
C GLU A 99 6.01 -16.07 10.49
N THR A 100 4.85 -15.78 11.10
CA THR A 100 4.31 -14.41 11.13
C THR A 100 5.13 -13.53 12.05
N ILE A 101 5.63 -14.07 13.18
CA ILE A 101 6.53 -13.34 14.06
C ILE A 101 7.83 -12.98 13.34
N ASP A 102 8.44 -13.94 12.66
CA ASP A 102 9.66 -13.72 11.87
C ASP A 102 9.43 -12.68 10.76
N LEU A 103 8.29 -12.74 10.05
CA LEU A 103 7.90 -11.74 9.05
C LEU A 103 7.81 -10.31 9.64
N LEU A 104 7.32 -10.17 10.88
CA LEU A 104 7.16 -8.87 11.55
C LEU A 104 8.47 -8.28 12.10
N GLU A 105 9.46 -9.11 12.43
CA GLU A 105 10.72 -8.63 13.02
C GLU A 105 11.59 -7.87 12.01
N LEU A 106 12.43 -6.98 12.50
CA LEU A 106 13.46 -6.37 11.65
C LEU A 106 14.67 -7.30 11.59
N ALA A 107 15.32 -7.36 10.42
CA ALA A 107 16.58 -8.06 10.24
C ALA A 107 17.57 -7.18 9.46
N PRO A 108 18.89 -7.32 9.66
CA PRO A 108 19.90 -6.64 8.87
C PRO A 108 19.82 -7.00 7.37
N TYR A 109 20.34 -6.15 6.49
CA TYR A 109 20.28 -6.38 5.04
C TYR A 109 21.14 -7.58 4.57
N TYR A 110 22.10 -8.02 5.38
CA TYR A 110 23.03 -9.11 5.06
C TYR A 110 22.61 -10.47 5.62
N GLU A 111 21.44 -10.57 6.26
CA GLU A 111 20.93 -11.82 6.81
C GLU A 111 19.67 -12.26 6.05
N TYR A 112 19.45 -13.57 6.01
CA TYR A 112 18.15 -14.12 5.62
C TYR A 112 17.33 -14.40 6.87
N LYS A 113 16.05 -14.03 6.83
CA LYS A 113 15.06 -14.45 7.83
C LYS A 113 14.78 -15.95 7.72
N ASP A 114 14.32 -16.55 8.82
CA ASP A 114 14.12 -17.99 8.91
C ASP A 114 13.02 -18.50 7.96
N ILE A 115 11.96 -17.71 7.74
CA ILE A 115 10.93 -17.95 6.71
C ILE A 115 11.54 -18.12 5.31
N VAL A 116 12.57 -17.33 4.98
CA VAL A 116 13.25 -17.39 3.69
C VAL A 116 14.19 -18.59 3.66
N LYS A 117 14.96 -18.81 4.73
CA LYS A 117 15.88 -19.96 4.82
C LYS A 117 15.16 -21.29 4.65
N GLN A 118 14.03 -21.48 5.33
CA GLN A 118 13.22 -22.70 5.25
C GLN A 118 12.64 -22.91 3.85
N ARG A 119 12.15 -21.85 3.21
CA ARG A 119 11.53 -21.91 1.89
C ARG A 119 12.54 -22.19 0.78
N GLU A 120 13.70 -21.55 0.85
CA GLU A 120 14.72 -21.58 -0.20
C GLU A 120 15.86 -22.59 0.08
N ASN A 121 15.77 -23.35 1.18
CA ASN A 121 16.81 -24.28 1.66
C ASN A 121 18.19 -23.63 1.79
N ILE A 122 18.25 -22.47 2.44
CA ILE A 122 19.49 -21.73 2.72
C ILE A 122 19.98 -22.14 4.12
N ASP A 123 21.24 -22.58 4.20
CA ASP A 123 21.93 -22.94 5.44
C ASP A 123 22.14 -21.73 6.39
#